data_AF-A0A832T629-F1
#
_entry.id   AF-A0A832T629-F1
#
_cell.length_a   1.000
_cell.length_b   1.000
_cell.length_c   1.000
_cell.angle_alpha   90.00
_cell.angle_beta   90.00
_cell.angle_gamma   90.00
#
_symmetry.space_group_name_H-M   'P 1'
#
loop_
_entity.id
_entity.type
_entity.pdbx_description
1 polymer ?
#
loop_
_entity_poly.entity_id
_entity_poly.type
_entity_poly.pdbx_seq_one_letter_code
_entity_poly.pdbx_strand_id
1 'polypeptide(L)'
;MGPELAAVSGFALKIADDLVDELSRPQWALPCGLVAAAAALASVATGVRPDLYLGLILGNAVAGKIDEIPHLAAAAIVALGVLITRPEVTPLTLLVITVLATLDEIIHPVEPTGLRPVLKIGAVVGWAFGVLDGITALAVITFDLGYHAAELLTGAIRCSNPIRA
;
A
#
# COMPACT_ATOMS: atom_id res chain seq x y z
N MET A 1 -9.45 -6.29 -13.39
CA MET A 1 -8.14 -5.71 -13.73
C MET A 1 -7.65 -4.70 -12.70
N GLY A 2 -8.28 -3.53 -12.51
CA GLY A 2 -7.78 -2.50 -11.57
C GLY A 2 -7.50 -3.00 -10.14
N PRO A 3 -8.50 -3.54 -9.41
CA PRO A 3 -8.28 -4.05 -8.06
C PRO A 3 -7.25 -5.20 -7.96
N GLU A 4 -7.12 -6.04 -8.98
CA GLU A 4 -6.11 -7.11 -9.01
C GLU A 4 -4.69 -6.51 -9.09
N LEU A 5 -4.52 -5.46 -9.89
CA LEU A 5 -3.26 -4.71 -9.97
C LEU A 5 -2.96 -3.95 -8.67
N ALA A 6 -3.99 -3.50 -7.95
CA ALA A 6 -3.82 -2.96 -6.60
C ALA A 6 -3.26 -4.02 -5.63
N ALA A 7 -3.72 -5.28 -5.71
CA ALA A 7 -3.15 -6.37 -4.92
C ALA A 7 -1.67 -6.62 -5.24
N VAL A 8 -1.31 -6.63 -6.53
CA VAL A 8 0.09 -6.78 -6.96
C VAL A 8 0.94 -5.62 -6.43
N SER A 9 0.40 -4.40 -6.45
CA SER A 9 1.07 -3.21 -5.92
C SER A 9 1.34 -3.35 -4.41
N GLY A 10 0.32 -3.70 -3.62
CA GLY A 10 0.47 -3.90 -2.17
C GLY A 10 1.45 -5.02 -1.83
N PHE A 11 1.37 -6.16 -2.54
CA PHE A 11 2.28 -7.28 -2.36
C PHE A 11 3.73 -6.88 -2.64
N ALA A 12 4.00 -6.27 -3.80
CA ALA A 12 5.35 -5.88 -4.19
C ALA A 12 5.92 -4.78 -3.26
N LEU A 13 5.08 -3.88 -2.76
CA LEU A 13 5.48 -2.85 -1.82
C LEU A 13 5.94 -3.46 -0.49
N LYS A 14 5.18 -4.41 0.08
CA LYS A 14 5.60 -5.09 1.30
C LYS A 14 6.86 -5.93 1.11
N ILE A 15 7.00 -6.60 -0.03
CA ILE A 15 8.26 -7.29 -0.34
C ILE A 15 9.43 -6.29 -0.37
N ALA A 16 9.26 -5.11 -0.96
CA ALA A 16 10.30 -4.08 -1.01
C ALA A 16 10.72 -3.62 0.40
N ASP A 17 9.74 -3.36 1.25
CA ASP A 17 9.88 -2.97 2.66
C ASP A 17 10.65 -4.04 3.46
N ASP A 18 10.16 -5.29 3.47
CA ASP A 18 10.79 -6.38 4.21
C ASP A 18 12.17 -6.76 3.67
N LEU A 19 12.45 -6.51 2.39
CA LEU A 19 13.80 -6.71 1.84
C LEU A 19 14.82 -5.78 2.47
N VAL A 20 14.45 -4.55 2.84
CA VAL A 20 15.33 -3.62 3.55
C VAL A 20 15.37 -3.98 5.03
N ASP A 21 14.21 -4.03 5.66
CA ASP A 21 14.10 -4.01 7.12
C ASP A 21 14.37 -5.39 7.74
N GLU A 22 13.85 -6.45 7.12
CA GLU A 22 13.71 -7.76 7.77
C GLU A 22 14.69 -8.80 7.20
N LEU A 23 14.89 -8.76 5.88
CA LEU A 23 15.71 -9.74 5.16
C LEU A 23 17.14 -9.23 4.89
N SER A 24 17.42 -7.94 5.12
CA SER A 24 18.72 -7.29 4.87
C SER A 24 19.27 -7.54 3.45
N ARG A 25 18.39 -7.44 2.45
CA ARG A 25 18.67 -7.58 1.02
C ARG A 25 18.21 -6.33 0.23
N PRO A 26 18.72 -5.14 0.58
CA PRO A 26 18.25 -3.87 0.00
C PRO A 26 18.46 -3.77 -1.52
N GLN A 27 19.38 -4.54 -2.10
CA GLN A 27 19.60 -4.57 -3.56
C GLN A 27 18.37 -4.98 -4.36
N TRP A 28 17.43 -5.72 -3.75
CA TRP A 28 16.19 -6.14 -4.40
C TRP A 28 15.00 -5.22 -4.09
N ALA A 29 15.13 -4.33 -3.10
CA ALA A 29 14.03 -3.45 -2.67
C ALA A 29 13.60 -2.48 -3.76
N LEU A 30 14.56 -1.85 -4.46
CA LEU A 30 14.25 -0.91 -5.54
C LEU A 30 13.50 -1.57 -6.71
N PRO A 31 13.94 -2.71 -7.29
CA PRO A 31 13.16 -3.43 -8.29
C PRO A 31 11.73 -3.77 -7.83
N CYS A 32 11.54 -4.23 -6.60
CA CYS A 32 10.21 -4.52 -6.05
C CYS A 32 9.36 -3.26 -5.90
N GLY A 33 9.92 -2.15 -5.43
CA GLY A 33 9.25 -0.85 -5.36
C GLY A 33 8.84 -0.33 -6.75
N LEU A 34 9.67 -0.54 -7.78
CA LEU A 34 9.33 -0.20 -9.16
C LEU A 34 8.17 -1.05 -9.71
N VAL A 35 8.13 -2.35 -9.38
CA VAL A 35 6.99 -3.22 -9.71
C VAL A 35 5.73 -2.74 -9.00
N ALA A 36 5.82 -2.38 -7.72
CA ALA A 36 4.72 -1.84 -6.95
C ALA A 36 4.16 -0.55 -7.58
N ALA A 37 5.06 0.35 -7.99
CA ALA A 37 4.70 1.60 -8.66
C ALA A 37 4.07 1.37 -10.04
N ALA A 38 4.62 0.48 -10.85
CA ALA A 38 4.07 0.13 -12.17
C ALA A 38 2.67 -0.48 -12.04
N ALA A 39 2.46 -1.37 -11.07
CA ALA A 39 1.16 -1.97 -10.79
C ALA A 39 0.14 -0.92 -10.30
N ALA A 40 0.56 0.02 -9.46
CA ALA A 40 -0.29 1.14 -9.04
C ALA A 40 -0.73 2.01 -10.22
N LEU A 41 0.19 2.40 -11.10
CA LEU A 41 -0.13 3.21 -12.28
C LEU A 41 -1.04 2.46 -13.26
N ALA A 42 -0.80 1.17 -13.48
CA ALA A 42 -1.66 0.33 -14.31
C ALA A 42 -3.07 0.15 -13.71
N SER A 43 -3.16 0.04 -12.38
CA SER A 43 -4.42 0.01 -11.65
C SER A 43 -5.23 1.29 -11.87
N VAL A 44 -4.58 2.45 -11.78
CA VAL A 44 -5.22 3.75 -12.10
C VAL A 44 -5.66 3.83 -13.55
N ALA A 45 -4.82 3.38 -14.49
CA ALA A 45 -5.14 3.37 -15.91
C ALA A 45 -6.36 2.49 -16.25
N THR A 46 -6.68 1.52 -15.40
CA THR A 46 -7.81 0.59 -15.57
C THR A 46 -9.03 0.95 -14.70
N GLY A 47 -9.05 2.14 -14.10
CA GLY A 47 -10.24 2.74 -13.48
C GLY A 47 -10.21 2.89 -11.97
N VAL A 48 -9.14 2.47 -11.29
CA VAL A 48 -8.98 2.76 -9.85
C VAL A 48 -8.66 4.24 -9.66
N ARG A 49 -9.24 4.86 -8.64
CA ARG A 49 -9.00 6.28 -8.39
C ARG A 49 -7.57 6.55 -7.95
N PRO A 50 -6.94 7.64 -8.45
CA PRO A 50 -5.62 8.06 -8.02
C PRO A 50 -5.52 8.40 -6.53
N ASP A 51 -6.65 8.82 -5.94
CA ASP A 51 -6.78 9.15 -4.52
C ASP A 51 -6.32 8.01 -3.60
N LEU A 52 -6.48 6.75 -4.04
CA LEU A 52 -6.01 5.57 -3.30
C LEU A 52 -4.52 5.68 -3.02
N TYR A 53 -3.73 5.74 -4.08
CA TYR A 53 -2.28 5.66 -3.96
C TYR A 53 -1.68 6.92 -3.35
N LEU A 54 -2.22 8.10 -3.69
CA LEU A 54 -1.81 9.35 -3.05
C LEU A 54 -2.14 9.33 -1.56
N GLY A 55 -3.33 8.84 -1.17
CA GLY A 55 -3.73 8.74 0.22
C GLY A 55 -2.84 7.78 1.01
N LEU A 56 -2.53 6.62 0.44
CA LEU A 56 -1.59 5.66 1.05
C LEU A 56 -0.19 6.27 1.25
N ILE A 57 0.33 6.98 0.24
CA ILE A 57 1.63 7.67 0.34
C ILE A 57 1.61 8.72 1.44
N LEU A 58 0.59 9.59 1.46
CA LEU A 58 0.47 10.63 2.48
C LEU A 58 0.31 10.04 3.87
N GLY A 59 -0.50 8.99 4.02
CA GLY A 59 -0.71 8.34 5.31
C GLY A 59 0.57 7.72 5.85
N ASN A 60 1.31 7.01 4.99
CA ASN A 60 2.60 6.43 5.35
C ASN A 60 3.65 7.51 5.65
N ALA A 61 3.67 8.63 4.91
CA ALA A 61 4.54 9.76 5.21
C ALA A 61 4.25 10.36 6.58
N VAL A 62 2.96 10.57 6.92
CA VAL A 62 2.52 11.06 8.23
C VAL A 62 2.87 10.08 9.34
N ALA A 63 2.77 8.78 9.08
CA ALA A 63 3.17 7.72 10.01
C ALA A 63 4.71 7.56 10.13
N GLY A 64 5.50 8.29 9.33
CA GLY A 64 6.97 8.21 9.34
C GLY A 64 7.53 6.94 8.69
N LYS A 65 6.75 6.26 7.84
CA LYS A 65 7.12 5.01 7.15
C LYS A 65 7.83 5.20 5.80
N ILE A 66 8.00 6.44 5.35
CA ILE A 66 8.79 6.76 4.15
C ILE A 66 10.13 7.32 4.62
N ASP A 67 11.01 6.41 5.02
CA ASP A 67 12.29 6.67 5.67
C ASP A 67 13.51 6.23 4.84
N GLU A 68 13.31 5.30 3.91
CA GLU A 68 14.39 4.74 3.07
C GLU A 68 14.29 5.15 1.58
N ILE A 69 15.44 5.15 0.89
CA ILE A 69 15.53 5.57 -0.53
C ILE A 69 14.56 4.79 -1.45
N PRO A 70 14.43 3.45 -1.34
CA PRO A 70 13.47 2.70 -2.16
C PRO A 70 12.02 3.14 -1.91
N HIS A 71 11.65 3.44 -0.67
CA HIS A 71 10.31 3.93 -0.30
C HIS A 71 10.05 5.29 -0.94
N LEU A 72 11.02 6.21 -0.86
CA LEU A 72 10.94 7.53 -1.46
C LEU A 72 10.82 7.46 -2.99
N ALA A 73 11.62 6.61 -3.63
CA ALA A 73 11.59 6.43 -5.08
C ALA A 73 10.25 5.89 -5.57
N ALA A 74 9.70 4.85 -4.92
CA ALA A 74 8.40 4.29 -5.26
C ALA A 74 7.27 5.33 -5.07
N ALA A 75 7.27 6.03 -3.92
CA ALA A 75 6.29 7.08 -3.64
C ALA A 75 6.35 8.22 -4.67
N ALA A 76 7.57 8.68 -5.03
CA ALA A 76 7.75 9.73 -6.01
C ALA A 76 7.26 9.33 -7.41
N ILE A 77 7.56 8.11 -7.86
CA ILE A 77 7.11 7.61 -9.17
C ILE A 77 5.58 7.51 -9.22
N VAL A 78 4.96 6.96 -8.19
CA VAL A 78 3.50 6.85 -8.12
C VAL A 78 2.85 8.22 -8.06
N ALA A 79 3.34 9.12 -7.20
CA ALA A 79 2.80 10.47 -7.08
C ALA A 79 2.92 11.25 -8.41
N LEU A 80 4.10 11.26 -9.03
CA LEU A 80 4.31 11.92 -10.32
C LEU A 80 3.46 11.28 -11.43
N GLY A 81 3.44 9.95 -11.52
CA GLY A 81 2.68 9.23 -12.53
C GLY A 81 1.18 9.46 -12.39
N VAL A 82 0.66 9.50 -11.16
CA VAL A 82 -0.74 9.84 -10.88
C VAL A 82 -1.04 11.29 -11.30
N LEU A 83 -0.21 12.26 -10.90
CA LEU A 83 -0.40 13.67 -11.22
C LEU A 83 -0.40 13.94 -12.75
N ILE A 84 0.37 13.16 -13.50
CA ILE A 84 0.42 13.26 -14.97
C ILE A 84 -0.77 12.56 -15.64
N THR A 85 -1.17 11.39 -15.14
CA THR A 85 -2.12 10.53 -15.86
C THR A 85 -3.58 10.83 -15.56
N ARG A 86 -3.94 11.16 -14.31
CA ARG A 86 -5.30 11.51 -13.90
C ARG A 86 -5.29 12.51 -12.74
N PRO A 87 -5.47 13.82 -13.01
CA PRO A 87 -5.45 14.85 -11.98
C PRO A 87 -6.77 14.94 -11.18
N GLU A 88 -7.75 14.08 -11.47
CA GLU A 88 -9.05 14.05 -10.80
C GLU A 88 -8.94 13.49 -9.39
N VAL A 89 -8.38 14.30 -8.50
CA VAL A 89 -8.28 14.04 -7.07
C VAL A 89 -9.48 14.67 -6.38
N THR A 90 -10.19 13.89 -5.57
CA THR A 90 -11.26 14.40 -4.70
C THR A 90 -10.71 14.57 -3.30
N PRO A 91 -10.61 15.82 -2.80
CA PRO A 91 -9.99 16.09 -1.50
C PRO A 91 -10.57 15.27 -0.34
N LEU A 92 -11.88 15.01 -0.36
CA LEU A 92 -12.53 14.19 0.65
C LEU A 92 -12.07 12.73 0.61
N THR A 93 -12.05 12.11 -0.57
CA THR A 93 -11.58 10.74 -0.75
C THR A 93 -10.12 10.61 -0.36
N LEU A 94 -9.28 11.54 -0.83
CA LEU A 94 -7.85 11.59 -0.47
C LEU A 94 -7.66 11.70 1.05
N LEU A 95 -8.38 12.61 1.70
CA LEU A 95 -8.30 12.80 3.16
C LEU A 95 -8.68 11.52 3.90
N VAL A 96 -9.79 10.89 3.52
CA VAL A 96 -10.26 9.66 4.17
C VAL A 96 -9.24 8.54 4.02
N ILE A 97 -8.72 8.30 2.81
CA ILE A 97 -7.72 7.25 2.60
C ILE A 97 -6.43 7.55 3.35
N THR A 98 -6.00 8.83 3.38
CA THR A 98 -4.84 9.27 4.17
C THR A 98 -5.02 8.93 5.64
N VAL A 99 -6.15 9.33 6.25
CA VAL A 99 -6.45 9.07 7.66
C VAL A 99 -6.48 7.56 7.94
N LEU A 100 -7.14 6.78 7.08
CA LEU A 100 -7.20 5.33 7.24
C LEU A 100 -5.82 4.68 7.17
N ALA A 101 -4.98 5.09 6.23
CA ALA A 101 -3.61 4.59 6.08
C ALA A 101 -2.75 4.96 7.30
N THR A 102 -2.81 6.21 7.77
CA THR A 102 -2.09 6.63 8.99
C THR A 102 -2.56 5.83 10.21
N LEU A 103 -3.87 5.66 10.37
CA LEU A 103 -4.43 4.91 11.50
C LEU A 103 -4.05 3.43 11.44
N ASP A 104 -4.01 2.82 10.25
CA ASP A 104 -3.61 1.43 10.08
C ASP A 104 -2.17 1.22 10.57
N GLU A 105 -1.24 2.12 10.20
CA GLU A 105 0.16 2.07 10.66
C GLU A 105 0.32 2.33 12.17
N ILE A 106 -0.46 3.26 12.73
CA ILE A 106 -0.39 3.57 14.18
C ILE A 106 -1.00 2.45 15.03
N ILE A 107 -2.07 1.81 14.55
CA ILE A 107 -2.80 0.80 15.30
C ILE A 107 -2.14 -0.58 15.16
N HIS A 108 -1.53 -0.88 14.01
CA HIS A 108 -0.94 -2.19 13.74
C HIS A 108 -0.04 -2.75 14.86
N PRO A 109 0.86 -1.98 15.50
CA PRO A 109 1.71 -2.50 16.58
C PRO A 109 0.97 -2.94 17.85
N VAL A 110 -0.26 -2.49 18.08
CA VAL A 110 -1.08 -2.82 19.26
C VAL A 110 -2.29 -3.69 18.90
N GLU A 111 -2.41 -4.06 17.63
CA GLU A 111 -3.53 -4.84 17.09
C GLU A 111 -3.25 -6.34 17.26
N PRO A 112 -4.02 -7.06 18.09
CA PRO A 112 -3.66 -8.41 18.54
C PRO A 112 -3.88 -9.51 17.50
N THR A 113 -4.62 -9.25 16.43
CA THR A 113 -4.94 -10.26 15.40
C THR A 113 -3.93 -10.28 14.26
N GLY A 114 -3.12 -9.22 14.10
CA GLY A 114 -2.22 -9.04 12.96
C GLY A 114 -2.95 -8.87 11.62
N LEU A 115 -4.28 -8.68 11.63
CA LEU A 115 -5.11 -8.63 10.44
C LEU A 115 -5.16 -7.23 9.80
N ARG A 116 -4.62 -6.19 10.46
CA ARG A 116 -4.62 -4.81 9.95
C ARG A 116 -6.01 -4.38 9.44
N PRO A 117 -7.02 -4.32 10.32
CA PRO A 117 -8.41 -4.22 9.88
C PRO A 117 -8.81 -2.81 9.43
N VAL A 118 -7.99 -1.79 9.68
CA VAL A 118 -8.41 -0.38 9.55
C VAL A 118 -8.71 -0.04 8.10
N LEU A 119 -7.81 -0.38 7.17
CA LEU A 119 -8.02 -0.13 5.74
C LEU A 119 -9.22 -0.93 5.19
N LYS A 120 -9.38 -2.20 5.60
CA LYS A 120 -10.48 -3.08 5.15
C LYS A 120 -11.83 -2.53 5.61
N ILE A 121 -11.97 -2.26 6.90
CA ILE A 121 -13.21 -1.72 7.48
C ILE A 121 -13.48 -0.32 6.93
N GLY A 122 -12.45 0.53 6.88
CA GLY A 122 -12.54 1.89 6.36
C GLY A 122 -12.99 1.92 4.90
N ALA A 123 -12.52 0.99 4.06
CA ALA A 123 -12.96 0.87 2.68
C ALA A 123 -14.45 0.51 2.56
N VAL A 124 -14.92 -0.46 3.36
CA VAL A 124 -16.34 -0.87 3.37
C VAL A 124 -17.23 0.27 3.87
N VAL A 125 -16.83 0.94 4.95
CA VAL A 125 -17.56 2.09 5.50
C VAL A 125 -17.57 3.25 4.52
N GLY A 126 -16.42 3.61 3.95
CA GLY A 126 -16.31 4.68 2.96
C GLY A 126 -17.17 4.43 1.72
N TRP A 127 -17.26 3.18 1.27
CA TRP A 127 -18.18 2.78 0.21
C TRP A 127 -19.65 2.91 0.62
N ALA A 128 -20.02 2.40 1.80
CA ALA A 128 -21.40 2.44 2.29
C ALA A 128 -21.93 3.89 2.43
N PHE A 129 -21.05 4.84 2.77
CA PHE A 129 -21.38 6.27 2.85
C PHE A 129 -21.19 7.05 1.54
N GLY A 130 -20.80 6.40 0.45
CA GLY A 130 -20.63 7.03 -0.87
C GLY A 130 -19.39 7.91 -1.01
N VAL A 131 -18.43 7.81 -0.08
CA VAL A 131 -17.13 8.51 -0.14
C VAL A 131 -16.17 7.81 -1.10
N LEU A 132 -16.27 6.48 -1.19
CA LEU A 132 -15.54 5.63 -2.12
C LEU A 132 -16.50 5.01 -3.13
N ASP A 133 -16.14 5.02 -4.41
CA ASP A 133 -16.82 4.19 -5.39
C ASP A 133 -16.46 2.70 -5.17
N GLY A 134 -17.27 1.80 -5.72
CA GLY A 134 -17.08 0.36 -5.52
C GLY A 134 -15.75 -0.19 -6.05
N ILE A 135 -15.21 0.40 -7.13
CA ILE A 135 -13.93 -0.05 -7.70
C ILE A 135 -12.78 0.36 -6.78
N THR A 136 -12.79 1.60 -6.30
CA THR A 136 -11.77 2.11 -5.37
C THR A 136 -11.82 1.39 -4.02
N ALA A 137 -13.01 1.16 -3.47
CA ALA A 137 -13.15 0.41 -2.23
C ALA A 137 -12.63 -1.03 -2.37
N LEU A 138 -12.95 -1.70 -3.47
CA LEU A 138 -12.41 -3.03 -3.76
C LEU A 138 -10.88 -2.98 -3.92
N ALA A 139 -10.34 -1.96 -4.58
CA ALA A 139 -8.89 -1.78 -4.75
C ALA A 139 -8.15 -1.53 -3.43
N VAL A 140 -8.74 -0.78 -2.47
CA VAL A 140 -8.18 -0.64 -1.12
C VAL A 140 -8.07 -2.00 -0.45
N ILE A 141 -9.15 -2.78 -0.48
CA ILE A 141 -9.22 -4.11 0.16
C ILE A 141 -8.20 -5.04 -0.48
N THR A 142 -8.14 -5.11 -1.81
CA THR A 142 -7.23 -6.02 -2.50
C THR A 142 -5.77 -5.59 -2.36
N PHE A 143 -5.46 -4.29 -2.35
CA PHE A 143 -4.12 -3.77 -2.03
C PHE A 143 -3.65 -4.28 -0.67
N ASP A 144 -4.48 -4.10 0.35
CA ASP A 144 -4.17 -4.48 1.73
C ASP A 144 -4.08 -6.01 1.91
N LEU A 145 -4.91 -6.78 1.22
CA LEU A 145 -4.76 -8.25 1.16
C LEU A 145 -3.45 -8.68 0.50
N GLY A 146 -3.05 -8.02 -0.59
CA GLY A 146 -1.76 -8.27 -1.25
C GLY A 146 -0.59 -7.97 -0.33
N TYR A 147 -0.65 -6.84 0.37
CA TYR A 147 0.35 -6.45 1.36
C TYR A 147 0.47 -7.49 2.49
N HIS A 148 -0.64 -7.91 3.08
CA HIS A 148 -0.65 -8.92 4.14
C HIS A 148 -0.17 -10.30 3.65
N ALA A 149 -0.50 -10.70 2.42
CA ALA A 149 0.00 -11.95 1.85
C ALA A 149 1.54 -11.97 1.72
N ALA A 150 2.15 -10.83 1.36
CA ALA A 150 3.60 -10.68 1.32
C ALA A 150 4.22 -10.74 2.72
N GLU A 151 3.60 -10.11 3.72
CA GLU A 151 4.04 -10.16 5.12
C GLU A 151 4.07 -11.60 5.67
N LEU A 152 3.05 -12.42 5.37
CA LEU A 152 3.03 -13.84 5.73
C LEU A 152 4.16 -14.62 5.06
N LEU A 153 4.43 -14.34 3.77
CA LEU A 153 5.49 -14.99 3.02
C LEU A 153 6.89 -14.66 3.59
N THR A 154 7.17 -13.39 3.85
CA THR A 154 8.45 -12.94 4.40
C THR A 154 8.62 -13.39 5.85
N GLY A 155 7.53 -13.42 6.63
CA GLY A 155 7.48 -14.04 7.96
C GLY A 155 7.89 -15.52 7.91
N ALA A 156 7.32 -16.30 6.99
CA ALA A 156 7.68 -17.71 6.81
C ALA A 156 9.17 -17.89 6.41
N ILE A 157 9.68 -17.03 5.52
CA ILE A 157 11.10 -17.04 5.12
C ILE A 157 12.00 -16.78 6.33
N ARG A 158 11.68 -15.81 7.18
CA ARG A 158 12.42 -15.51 8.41
C ARG A 158 12.50 -16.72 9.34
N CYS A 159 11.36 -17.35 9.63
CA CYS A 159 11.30 -18.53 10.50
C CYS A 159 12.07 -19.74 9.94
N SER A 160 12.19 -19.85 8.61
CA SER A 160 12.90 -20.95 7.95
C SER A 160 14.43 -20.81 7.92
N ASN A 161 14.97 -19.67 8.32
CA ASN A 161 16.39 -19.35 8.22
C ASN A 161 17.06 -19.34 9.61
N PRO A 162 17.58 -20.49 10.10
CA PRO A 162 18.00 -20.67 11.50
C PRO A 162 19.25 -19.89 11.90
N ILE A 163 19.88 -19.16 10.98
CA ILE A 163 21.13 -18.41 11.24
C ILE A 163 20.87 -17.08 11.98
N ARG A 164 19.60 -16.68 12.17
CA ARG A 164 19.20 -15.45 12.86
C ARG A 164 18.29 -15.65 14.08
N ALA A 165 18.12 -16.89 14.56
CA ALA A 165 17.39 -17.18 15.80
C ALA A 165 18.32 -17.16 17.03
#